data_AF-A0A2J0LTV9-F1
#
_entry.id   AF-A0A2J0LTV9-F1
#
_cell.length_a   1.000
_cell.length_b   1.000
_cell.length_c   1.000
_cell.angle_alpha   90.00
_cell.angle_beta   90.00
_cell.angle_gamma   90.00
#
_symmetry.space_group_name_H-M   'P 1'
#
loop_
_entity.id
_entity.type
_entity.pdbx_description
1 polymer ?
#
loop_
_entity_poly.entity_id
_entity_poly.type
_entity_poly.pdbx_seq_one_letter_code
_entity_poly.pdbx_strand_id
1 'polypeptide(L)' 'PACKADIKLVGEKLICQNPACALRYPIKDGIPIMLIDEAEKSEKNNV' A
#
# COMPACT_ATOMS: atom_id res chain seq x y z
N PRO A 1 -2.44 7.20 1.03
CA PRO A 1 -2.05 8.58 1.44
C PRO A 1 -0.91 9.19 0.61
N ALA A 2 0.22 8.50 0.43
CA ALA A 2 1.45 9.11 -0.09
C ALA A 2 1.30 9.78 -1.46
N CYS A 3 0.62 9.15 -2.41
CA CYS A 3 0.45 9.67 -3.77
C CYS A 3 -1.02 9.96 -4.16
N LYS A 4 -1.98 9.66 -3.29
CA LYS A 4 -3.43 9.85 -3.49
C LYS A 4 -4.04 9.18 -4.74
N ALA A 5 -3.33 8.25 -5.37
CA ALA A 5 -3.87 7.43 -6.46
C ALA A 5 -4.83 6.35 -5.94
N ASP A 6 -5.55 5.73 -6.87
CA ASP A 6 -6.47 4.64 -6.56
C ASP A 6 -5.79 3.46 -5.87
N ILE A 7 -6.58 2.77 -5.04
CA ILE A 7 -6.16 1.62 -4.25
C ILE A 7 -7.08 0.43 -4.50
N LYS A 8 -6.55 -0.78 -4.34
CA LYS A 8 -7.30 -2.03 -4.44
C LYS A 8 -7.17 -2.82 -3.14
N LEU A 9 -8.29 -3.30 -2.60
CA LEU A 9 -8.30 -4.24 -1.48
C LEU A 9 -7.88 -5.62 -1.97
N VAL A 10 -6.86 -6.21 -1.33
CA VAL A 10 -6.37 -7.56 -1.61
C VAL A 10 -6.06 -8.23 -0.27
N GLY A 11 -6.92 -9.16 0.14
CA GLY A 11 -6.87 -9.74 1.49
C GLY A 11 -7.02 -8.65 2.55
N GLU A 12 -6.08 -8.60 3.50
CA GLU A 12 -6.04 -7.61 4.58
C GLU A 12 -5.11 -6.43 4.25
N LYS A 13 -4.96 -6.08 2.98
CA LYS A 13 -4.10 -4.96 2.54
C LYS A 13 -4.77 -4.10 1.47
N LEU A 14 -4.52 -2.80 1.53
CA LEU A 14 -4.84 -1.84 0.47
C LEU A 14 -3.60 -1.59 -0.38
N ILE A 15 -3.65 -1.97 -1.65
CA ILE A 15 -2.53 -1.86 -2.59
C ILE A 15 -2.72 -0.64 -3.48
N CYS A 16 -1.76 0.28 -3.47
CA CYS A 16 -1.73 1.40 -4.39
C CYS A 16 -1.53 0.92 -5.83
N GLN A 17 -2.39 1.38 -6.75
CA GLN A 17 -2.34 1.00 -8.16
C GLN A 17 -1.33 1.83 -8.97
N ASN A 18 -0.76 2.90 -8.39
CA ASN A 18 0.30 3.67 -9.04
C ASN A 18 1.63 2.88 -9.01
N PRO A 19 2.19 2.46 -10.16
CA PRO A 19 3.41 1.66 -10.22
C PRO A 19 4.66 2.36 -9.69
N ALA A 20 4.68 3.70 -9.67
CA ALA A 20 5.78 4.49 -9.13
C ALA A 20 5.73 4.60 -7.59
N CYS A 21 4.55 4.42 -6.99
CA CYS A 21 4.37 4.42 -5.54
C CYS A 21 4.45 3.00 -4.97
N ALA A 22 3.60 2.11 -5.49
CA ALA A 22 3.57 0.68 -5.19
C ALA A 22 3.56 0.30 -3.69
N LEU A 23 3.00 1.20 -2.85
CA LEU A 23 2.83 0.99 -1.41
C LEU A 23 1.63 0.08 -1.11
N ARG A 24 1.75 -0.70 -0.05
CA ARG A 24 0.75 -1.61 0.48
C ARG A 24 0.48 -1.25 1.94
N TYR A 25 -0.75 -0.90 2.26
CA TYR A 25 -1.19 -0.50 3.60
C TYR A 25 -1.92 -1.67 4.27
N PRO A 26 -1.49 -2.13 5.46
CA PRO A 26 -2.16 -3.23 6.14
C PRO A 26 -3.49 -2.79 6.76
N ILE A 27 -4.39 -3.75 6.94
CA ILE A 27 -5.63 -3.61 7.70
C ILE A 27 -5.41 -4.37 9.01
N LYS A 28 -5.53 -3.69 10.14
CA LYS A 28 -5.43 -4.28 11.48
C LYS A 28 -6.77 -4.08 12.18
N ASP A 29 -7.37 -5.16 12.68
CA ASP A 29 -8.70 -5.15 13.33
C ASP A 29 -9.81 -4.52 12.46
N GLY A 30 -9.76 -4.76 11.14
CA GLY A 30 -10.70 -4.17 10.19
C GLY A 30 -10.46 -2.68 9.89
N ILE A 31 -9.46 -2.05 10.50
CA ILE A 31 -9.09 -0.65 10.30
C ILE A 31 -7.87 -0.54 9.37
N PRO A 32 -7.99 0.16 8.23
CA PRO A 32 -6.84 0.41 7.37
C PRO A 32 -5.80 1.33 8.02
N ILE A 33 -4.57 0.84 8.14
CA ILE A 33 -3.43 1.63 8.64
C ILE A 33 -2.82 2.42 7.48
N MET A 34 -3.37 3.61 7.27
CA MET A 34 -2.96 4.55 6.22
C MET A 34 -1.78 5.44 6.62
N LEU A 35 -0.76 4.86 7.25
CA LEU A 35 0.50 5.54 7.59
C LEU A 35 1.59 5.17 6.57
N ILE A 36 2.44 6.14 6.21
CA ILE A 36 3.49 5.92 5.21
C ILE A 36 4.60 5.02 5.78
N ASP A 37 4.92 5.21 7.06
CA ASP A 37 6.00 4.45 7.74
C ASP A 37 5.62 2.98 7.98
N GLU A 38 4.33 2.68 8.08
CA GLU A 38 3.79 1.32 8.21
C GLU A 38 3.56 0.65 6.84
N ALA A 39 3.78 1.36 5.73
CA ALA A 39 3.50 0.85 4.41
C ALA A 39 4.64 -0.01 3.87
N GLU A 40 4.30 -1.19 3.35
CA GLU A 40 5.26 -2.06 2.66
C GLU A 40 5.38 -1.64 1.19
N LYS A 41 6.60 -1.46 0.68
CA LYS A 41 6.82 -1.36 -0.77
C LYS A 41 6.77 -2.74 -1.38
N SER A 42 6.13 -2.89 -2.54
CA SER A 42 6.38 -4.09 -3.35
C SER A 42 7.82 -4.04 -3.84
N GLU A 43 8.60 -5.06 -3.52
CA GLU A 43 9.93 -5.31 -4.07
C GLU A 43 9.88 -5.27 -5.60
N LYS A 44 10.19 -4.12 -6.20
CA LYS A 44 10.66 -4.09 -7.57
C LYS A 44 12.17 -4.06 -7.47
N ASN A 45 12.72 -5.26 -7.59
CA ASN A 45 14.12 -5.58 -7.76
C ASN A 45 14.74 -4.62 -8.79
N ASN A 46 15.54 -3.65 -8.34
CA ASN A 46 16.49 -2.97 -9.23
C ASN A 46 17.63 -3.97 -9.47
N VAL A 47 17.51 -4.76 -10.56
CA VAL A 47 18.66 -5.38 -11.22
C VAL A 47 19.20 -4.41 -12.27
#